data_AF-A0A1Q3Q3S1-F1
#
_entry.id   AF-A0A1Q3Q3S1-F1
#
_cell.length_a   1.000
_cell.length_b   1.000
_cell.length_c   1.000
_cell.angle_alpha   90.00
_cell.angle_beta   90.00
_cell.angle_gamma   90.00
#
_symmetry.space_group_name_H-M   'P 1'
#
loop_
_entity.id
_entity.type
_entity.pdbx_description
1 polymer ?
#
loop_
_entity_poly.entity_id
_entity_poly.type
_entity_poly.pdbx_seq_one_letter_code
_entity_poly.pdbx_strand_id
1 'polypeptide(L)'
;MIDEKELMKYFTPLWQLLYSVVLGAILIFLYHSFSPGRNDEFTGAFIGILFFAVANNVVGIFKEKFVPYFLPSYGYYFVLCAALILLAKYMAAKSIWDLPSYQVMFMCVTLFYFTSGILMRLIRAIYMFAENDEIENRIQ
;
A
#
# COMPACT_ATOMS: atom_id res chain seq x y z
N MET A 1 -5.83 13.51 -24.67
CA MET A 1 -6.38 13.38 -23.31
C MET A 1 -6.38 11.89 -23.02
N ILE A 2 -5.42 11.40 -22.24
CA ILE A 2 -5.35 9.96 -21.92
C ILE A 2 -6.54 9.68 -20.98
N ASP A 3 -7.38 8.73 -21.34
CA ASP A 3 -8.53 8.33 -20.51
C ASP A 3 -7.99 7.83 -19.16
N GLU A 4 -8.46 8.42 -18.05
CA GLU A 4 -8.01 8.07 -16.69
C GLU A 4 -8.19 6.57 -16.41
N LYS A 5 -9.20 5.94 -17.02
CA LYS A 5 -9.43 4.49 -16.93
C LYS A 5 -8.33 3.68 -17.61
N GLU A 6 -7.77 4.16 -18.71
CA GLU A 6 -6.66 3.51 -19.41
C GLU A 6 -5.37 3.58 -18.57
N LEU A 7 -5.09 4.75 -17.98
CA LEU A 7 -3.88 4.97 -17.18
C LEU A 7 -3.89 4.12 -15.91
N MET A 8 -5.07 3.97 -15.29
CA MET A 8 -5.29 3.11 -14.13
C MET A 8 -5.16 1.62 -14.46
N LYS A 9 -5.30 1.21 -15.73
CA LYS A 9 -5.11 -0.18 -16.16
C LYS A 9 -3.65 -0.64 -15.99
N TYR A 10 -2.69 0.25 -16.25
CA TYR A 10 -1.25 -0.02 -16.16
C TYR A 10 -0.70 0.01 -14.73
N PHE A 11 -1.39 0.68 -13.80
CA PHE A 11 -1.02 0.67 -12.38
C PHE A 11 -1.36 -0.69 -11.74
N THR A 12 -0.45 -1.64 -11.87
CA THR A 12 -0.55 -2.96 -11.24
C THR A 12 -0.04 -2.90 -9.79
N PRO A 13 -0.44 -3.86 -8.93
CA PRO A 13 0.10 -3.95 -7.57
C PRO A 13 1.63 -4.09 -7.55
N LEU A 14 2.21 -4.72 -8.58
CA LEU A 14 3.65 -4.85 -8.74
C LEU A 14 4.33 -3.49 -8.94
N TRP A 15 3.78 -2.63 -9.79
CA TRP A 15 4.34 -1.28 -9.98
C TRP A 15 4.24 -0.46 -8.71
N GLN A 16 3.12 -0.54 -7.99
CA GLN A 16 2.96 0.12 -6.70
C GLN A 16 4.00 -0.37 -5.69
N LEU A 17 4.25 -1.68 -5.63
CA LEU A 17 5.29 -2.27 -4.80
C LEU A 17 6.65 -1.65 -5.12
N LEU A 18 7.03 -1.60 -6.41
CA LEU A 18 8.33 -1.06 -6.83
C LEU A 18 8.48 0.41 -6.44
N TYR A 19 7.46 1.24 -6.71
CA TYR A 19 7.49 2.65 -6.32
C TYR A 19 7.60 2.83 -4.80
N SER A 20 6.87 2.04 -4.03
CA SER A 20 6.91 2.10 -2.56
C SER A 20 8.24 1.62 -1.99
N VAL A 21 8.86 0.59 -2.58
CA VAL A 21 10.20 0.14 -2.20
C VAL A 21 11.23 1.24 -2.47
N VAL A 22 11.21 1.83 -3.68
CA VAL A 22 12.15 2.90 -4.05
C VAL A 22 11.97 4.11 -3.13
N LEU A 23 10.73 4.55 -2.91
CA LEU A 23 10.43 5.67 -2.01
C LEU A 23 10.90 5.38 -0.58
N GLY A 24 10.55 4.21 -0.04
CA GLY A 24 10.96 3.81 1.32
C GLY A 24 12.48 3.72 1.46
N ALA A 25 13.17 3.16 0.48
CA ALA A 25 14.64 3.05 0.47
C ALA A 25 15.31 4.43 0.45
N ILE A 26 14.82 5.36 -0.38
CA ILE A 26 15.31 6.74 -0.42
C ILE A 26 15.13 7.40 0.96
N LEU A 27 13.96 7.27 1.58
CA LEU A 27 13.70 7.86 2.89
C LEU A 27 14.57 7.24 3.98
N ILE A 28 14.73 5.91 4.00
CA ILE A 28 15.64 5.22 4.92
C ILE A 28 17.06 5.80 4.80
N PHE A 29 17.56 5.94 3.57
CA PHE A 29 18.90 6.47 3.31
C PHE A 29 19.05 7.93 3.74
N LEU A 30 18.03 8.75 3.50
CA LEU A 30 17.99 10.14 3.95
C LEU A 30 18.01 10.22 5.48
N TYR A 31 17.16 9.46 6.18
CA TYR A 31 17.14 9.46 7.65
C TYR A 31 18.46 8.97 8.26
N HIS A 32 19.06 7.94 7.66
CA HIS A 32 20.37 7.46 8.09
C HIS A 32 21.45 8.54 7.93
N SER A 33 21.43 9.27 6.82
CA SER A 33 22.43 10.30 6.51
C SER A 33 22.28 11.57 7.36
N PHE A 34 21.04 12.01 7.62
CA PHE A 34 20.76 13.28 8.29
C PHE A 34 20.50 13.15 9.80
N SER A 35 20.17 11.96 10.32
CA SER A 35 19.85 11.74 11.73
C SER A 35 20.47 10.44 12.27
N PRO A 36 21.80 10.31 12.21
CA PRO A 36 22.47 9.09 12.67
C PRO A 36 22.19 8.82 14.15
N GLY A 37 21.79 7.59 14.47
CA GLY A 37 21.58 7.10 15.83
C GLY A 37 20.17 7.27 16.41
N ARG A 38 19.23 7.92 15.71
CA ARG A 38 17.84 8.11 16.18
C ARG A 38 16.89 6.95 15.85
N ASN A 39 17.33 5.97 15.06
CA ASN A 39 16.50 4.85 14.56
C ASN A 39 15.34 5.35 13.67
N ASP A 40 15.46 6.55 13.09
CA ASP A 40 14.46 7.18 12.22
C ASP A 40 14.36 6.48 10.85
N GLU A 41 15.27 5.55 10.56
CA GLU A 41 15.23 4.68 9.39
C GLU A 41 13.92 3.88 9.33
N PHE A 42 13.40 3.43 10.47
CA PHE A 42 12.11 2.73 10.52
C PHE A 42 10.94 3.65 10.12
N THR A 43 11.02 4.95 10.42
CA THR A 43 10.03 5.93 9.95
C THR A 43 10.00 5.99 8.43
N GLY A 44 11.17 6.01 7.78
CA GLY A 44 11.27 5.95 6.32
C GLY A 44 10.65 4.69 5.73
N ALA A 45 10.89 3.53 6.35
CA ALA A 45 10.26 2.27 5.96
C ALA A 45 8.74 2.33 6.05
N PHE A 46 8.19 2.86 7.16
CA PHE A 46 6.74 2.97 7.35
C PHE A 46 6.07 3.92 6.38
N ILE A 47 6.71 5.02 6.01
CA ILE A 47 6.18 5.94 5.00
C ILE A 47 6.04 5.21 3.65
N GLY A 48 7.02 4.40 3.25
CA GLY A 48 6.95 3.59 2.03
C GLY A 48 5.81 2.56 2.07
N ILE A 49 5.66 1.86 3.19
CA ILE A 49 4.56 0.89 3.41
C ILE A 49 3.20 1.59 3.37
N LEU A 50 3.07 2.75 4.03
CA LEU A 50 1.84 3.52 4.05
C LEU A 50 1.47 4.03 2.65
N PHE A 51 2.46 4.47 1.87
CA PHE A 51 2.25 4.88 0.48
C PHE A 51 1.69 3.74 -0.37
N PHE A 52 2.22 2.51 -0.21
CA PHE A 52 1.65 1.34 -0.86
C PHE A 52 0.21 1.10 -0.42
N ALA A 53 -0.07 1.13 0.88
CA ALA A 53 -1.40 0.87 1.42
C ALA A 53 -2.44 1.85 0.83
N VAL A 54 -2.11 3.14 0.78
CA VAL A 54 -2.99 4.16 0.20
C VAL A 54 -3.15 3.96 -1.31
N ALA A 55 -2.05 3.87 -2.05
CA ALA A 55 -2.08 3.74 -3.51
C ALA A 55 -2.83 2.47 -3.94
N ASN A 56 -2.58 1.35 -3.26
CA ASN A 56 -3.20 0.07 -3.57
C ASN A 56 -4.71 0.09 -3.36
N ASN A 57 -5.16 0.68 -2.26
CA ASN A 57 -6.58 0.81 -1.95
C ASN A 57 -7.29 1.78 -2.90
N VAL A 58 -6.70 2.94 -3.20
CA VAL A 58 -7.27 3.90 -4.15
C VAL A 58 -7.38 3.30 -5.54
N VAL A 59 -6.28 2.73 -6.07
CA VAL A 59 -6.29 2.12 -7.41
C VAL A 59 -7.21 0.90 -7.47
N GLY A 60 -7.31 0.14 -6.37
CA GLY A 60 -8.20 -1.02 -6.28
C GLY A 60 -9.67 -0.71 -6.53
N ILE A 61 -10.13 0.51 -6.22
CA ILE A 61 -11.52 0.94 -6.47
C ILE A 61 -11.83 0.94 -7.97
N PHE A 62 -10.86 1.22 -8.83
CA PHE A 62 -11.09 1.44 -10.26
C PHE A 62 -10.82 0.21 -11.13
N LYS A 63 -10.37 -0.91 -10.54
CA LYS A 63 -10.09 -2.14 -11.29
C LYS A 63 -11.36 -2.93 -11.58
N GLU A 64 -11.57 -3.23 -12.86
CA GLU A 64 -12.71 -4.02 -13.34
C GLU A 64 -12.75 -5.44 -12.74
N LYS A 65 -11.59 -6.10 -12.66
CA LYS A 65 -11.46 -7.44 -12.08
C LYS A 65 -10.87 -7.35 -10.67
N PHE A 66 -11.75 -7.20 -9.69
CA PHE A 66 -11.40 -6.92 -8.30
C PHE A 66 -10.58 -8.04 -7.63
N VAL A 67 -11.07 -9.30 -7.66
CA VAL A 67 -10.42 -10.45 -6.99
C VAL A 67 -8.97 -10.70 -7.45
N PRO A 68 -8.68 -10.80 -8.77
CA PRO A 68 -7.32 -11.06 -9.24
C PRO A 68 -6.36 -9.87 -9.05
N TYR A 69 -6.86 -8.67 -8.78
CA TYR A 69 -6.01 -7.55 -8.38
C TYR A 69 -5.69 -7.58 -6.88
N PHE A 70 -6.68 -7.89 -6.06
CA PHE A 70 -6.60 -7.72 -4.62
C PHE A 70 -5.89 -8.88 -3.91
N LEU A 71 -6.09 -10.13 -4.36
CA LEU A 71 -5.44 -11.29 -3.74
C LEU A 71 -3.90 -11.23 -3.85
N PRO A 72 -3.29 -10.90 -5.01
CA PRO A 72 -1.85 -10.69 -5.09
C PRO A 72 -1.36 -9.48 -4.30
N SER A 73 -2.19 -8.43 -4.14
CA SER A 73 -1.82 -7.21 -3.42
C SER A 73 -1.46 -7.48 -1.96
N TYR A 74 -2.14 -8.45 -1.31
CA TYR A 74 -1.76 -8.89 0.03
C TYR A 74 -0.37 -9.52 0.08
N GLY A 75 -0.05 -10.39 -0.88
CA GLY A 75 1.29 -10.96 -1.00
C GLY A 75 2.35 -9.87 -1.15
N TYR A 76 2.10 -8.90 -2.02
CA TYR A 76 3.01 -7.77 -2.22
C TYR A 76 3.15 -6.88 -0.99
N TYR A 77 2.09 -6.67 -0.21
CA TYR A 77 2.18 -5.95 1.06
C TYR A 77 3.15 -6.63 2.03
N PHE A 78 3.06 -7.95 2.20
CA PHE A 78 3.98 -8.67 3.08
C PHE A 78 5.43 -8.63 2.57
N VAL A 79 5.63 -8.75 1.26
CA VAL A 79 6.95 -8.61 0.63
C VAL A 79 7.52 -7.21 0.87
N LEU A 80 6.71 -6.16 0.71
CA LEU A 80 7.11 -4.77 0.96
C LEU A 80 7.52 -4.55 2.41
N CYS A 81 6.69 -4.99 3.36
CA CYS A 81 6.97 -4.90 4.78
C CYS A 81 8.30 -5.60 5.11
N ALA A 82 8.49 -6.83 4.65
CA ALA A 82 9.73 -7.56 4.87
C ALA A 82 10.94 -6.81 4.26
N ALA A 83 10.85 -6.36 3.01
CA ALA A 83 11.94 -5.67 2.33
C ALA A 83 12.35 -4.37 3.05
N LEU A 84 11.41 -3.49 3.36
CA LEU A 84 11.71 -2.19 3.96
C LEU A 84 12.09 -2.31 5.45
N ILE A 85 11.48 -3.21 6.22
CA ILE A 85 11.83 -3.43 7.62
C ILE A 85 13.22 -4.07 7.74
N LEU A 86 13.56 -5.04 6.88
CA LEU A 86 14.89 -5.63 6.87
C LEU A 86 15.96 -4.62 6.44
N LEU A 87 15.65 -3.77 5.45
CA LEU A 87 16.55 -2.70 5.02
C LEU A 87 16.78 -1.68 6.15
N ALA A 88 15.71 -1.22 6.81
CA ALA A 88 15.82 -0.32 7.95
C ALA A 88 16.58 -0.96 9.12
N LYS A 89 16.33 -2.24 9.43
CA LYS A 89 17.08 -3.00 10.44
C LYS A 89 18.57 -3.06 10.11
N TYR A 90 18.92 -3.32 8.85
CA TYR A 90 20.32 -3.38 8.42
C TYR A 90 21.03 -2.03 8.60
N MET A 91 20.35 -0.92 8.27
CA MET A 91 20.90 0.44 8.41
C MET A 91 20.96 0.93 9.86
N ALA A 92 19.91 0.67 10.65
CA ALA A 92 19.81 1.11 12.04
C ALA A 92 20.56 0.20 13.04
N ALA A 93 20.98 -0.99 12.60
CA ALA A 93 21.59 -2.04 13.43
C ALA A 93 20.78 -2.45 14.67
N LYS A 94 19.47 -2.19 14.67
CA LYS A 94 18.54 -2.56 15.76
C LYS A 94 17.32 -3.28 15.22
N SER A 95 16.72 -4.12 16.06
CA SER A 95 15.48 -4.78 15.72
C SER A 95 14.29 -3.86 15.99
N ILE A 96 13.25 -3.96 15.16
CA ILE A 96 11.97 -3.31 15.45
C ILE A 96 11.35 -3.81 16.76
N TRP A 97 11.67 -5.05 17.13
CA TRP A 97 11.21 -5.68 18.36
C TRP A 97 11.81 -5.05 19.63
N ASP A 98 12.87 -4.26 19.50
CA ASP A 98 13.48 -3.54 20.62
C ASP A 98 12.89 -2.13 20.79
N LEU A 99 12.03 -1.70 19.86
CA LEU A 99 11.51 -0.34 19.77
C LEU A 99 9.98 -0.34 19.80
N PRO A 100 9.34 -0.22 20.99
CA PRO A 100 7.90 -0.33 21.15
C PRO A 100 7.10 0.63 20.26
N SER A 101 7.57 1.86 20.07
CA SER A 101 6.92 2.86 19.21
C SER A 101 6.75 2.36 17.76
N TYR A 102 7.77 1.69 17.22
CA TYR A 102 7.73 1.17 15.84
C TYR A 102 6.91 -0.12 15.72
N GLN A 103 6.79 -0.91 16.78
CA GLN A 103 5.86 -2.05 16.82
C GLN A 103 4.41 -1.58 16.70
N VAL A 104 4.05 -0.53 17.44
CA VAL A 104 2.72 0.07 17.38
C VAL A 104 2.47 0.65 15.98
N MET A 105 3.45 1.34 15.39
CA MET A 105 3.33 1.82 14.00
C MET A 105 3.10 0.67 13.00
N PHE A 106 3.83 -0.43 13.12
CA PHE A 106 3.62 -1.61 12.26
C PHE A 106 2.20 -2.17 12.40
N MET A 107 1.71 -2.29 13.64
CA MET A 107 0.36 -2.75 13.92
C MET A 107 -0.69 -1.81 13.34
N CYS A 108 -0.53 -0.50 13.53
CA CYS A 108 -1.45 0.52 13.02
C CYS A 108 -1.50 0.54 11.49
N VAL A 109 -0.35 0.53 10.81
CA VAL A 109 -0.29 0.54 9.34
C VAL A 109 -0.88 -0.75 8.76
N THR A 110 -0.62 -1.89 9.42
CA THR A 110 -1.20 -3.18 9.02
C THR A 110 -2.71 -3.18 9.20
N LEU A 111 -3.20 -2.79 10.37
CA LEU A 111 -4.63 -2.67 10.63
C LEU A 111 -5.30 -1.72 9.63
N PHE A 112 -4.68 -0.57 9.37
CA PHE A 112 -5.15 0.39 8.38
C PHE A 112 -5.26 -0.25 7.00
N TYR A 113 -4.22 -0.93 6.50
CA TYR A 113 -4.24 -1.54 5.17
C TYR A 113 -5.38 -2.56 5.02
N PHE A 114 -5.55 -3.45 6.00
CA PHE A 114 -6.62 -4.46 5.94
C PHE A 114 -8.02 -3.87 6.08
N THR A 115 -8.23 -2.94 7.03
CA THR A 115 -9.54 -2.33 7.28
C THR A 115 -9.98 -1.43 6.13
N SER A 116 -9.11 -0.53 5.67
CA SER A 116 -9.38 0.29 4.48
C SER A 116 -9.54 -0.59 3.23
N GLY A 117 -8.75 -1.66 3.12
CA GLY A 117 -8.91 -2.64 2.05
C GLY A 117 -10.25 -3.37 2.08
N ILE A 118 -10.86 -3.64 3.24
CA ILE A 118 -12.24 -4.16 3.35
C ILE A 118 -13.25 -3.09 2.94
N LEU A 119 -13.09 -1.87 3.44
CA LEU A 119 -14.00 -0.75 3.15
C LEU A 119 -14.08 -0.46 1.64
N MET A 120 -12.94 -0.45 0.94
CA MET A 120 -12.93 -0.21 -0.50
C MET A 120 -13.65 -1.30 -1.31
N ARG A 121 -13.66 -2.56 -0.85
CA ARG A 121 -14.44 -3.62 -1.53
C ARG A 121 -15.93 -3.43 -1.32
N LEU A 122 -16.34 -2.99 -0.13
CA LEU A 122 -17.75 -2.67 0.12
C LEU A 122 -18.21 -1.53 -0.79
N ILE A 123 -17.40 -0.47 -0.92
CA ILE A 123 -17.68 0.64 -1.83
C ILE A 123 -17.78 0.15 -3.29
N ARG A 124 -16.84 -0.67 -3.75
CA ARG A 124 -16.87 -1.22 -5.11
C ARG A 124 -18.07 -2.14 -5.35
N ALA A 125 -18.46 -2.95 -4.36
CA ALA A 125 -19.64 -3.79 -4.45
C ALA A 125 -20.91 -2.95 -4.64
N ILE A 126 -21.08 -1.91 -3.83
CA ILE A 126 -22.21 -0.95 -3.96
C ILE A 126 -22.21 -0.30 -5.35
N TYR A 127 -21.05 0.11 -5.85
CA TYR A 127 -20.93 0.71 -7.19
C TYR A 127 -21.36 -0.26 -8.30
N MET A 128 -20.94 -1.53 -8.22
CA MET A 128 -21.33 -2.55 -9.21
C MET A 128 -22.83 -2.87 -9.17
N PHE A 129 -23.47 -2.84 -7.99
CA PHE A 129 -24.92 -2.99 -7.90
C PHE A 129 -25.65 -1.81 -8.56
N ALA A 130 -25.22 -0.58 -8.28
CA ALA A 130 -25.82 0.62 -8.88
C ALA A 130 -25.66 0.65 -10.42
N GLU A 131 -24.51 0.24 -10.94
CA GLU A 131 -24.24 0.18 -12.38
C GLU A 131 -25.13 -0.87 -13.08
N ASN A 132 -25.38 -2.01 -12.44
CA ASN A 132 -26.27 -3.04 -12.97
C ASN A 132 -27.75 -2.58 -13.01
N ASP A 133 -28.22 -1.91 -11.96
CA ASP A 133 -29.58 -1.36 -11.89
C ASP A 133 -29.82 -0.29 -12.98
N GLU A 134 -28.84 0.57 -13.26
CA GLU A 134 -28.94 1.54 -14.36
C GLU A 134 -29.03 0.86 -15.74
N ILE A 135 -28.29 -0.23 -15.96
CA ILE A 135 -28.32 -0.96 -17.23
C ILE A 135 -29.66 -1.65 -17.43
N GLU A 136 -30.21 -2.28 -16.39
CA GLU A 136 -31.51 -2.95 -16.46
C GLU A 136 -32.65 -1.96 -16.78
N ASN A 137 -32.61 -0.77 -16.18
CA ASN A 137 -33.58 0.31 -16.44
C ASN A 137 -33.45 0.95 -17.85
N ARG A 138 -32.32 0.80 -18.56
CA ARG A 138 -32.13 1.31 -19.94
C ARG A 138 -32.59 0.33 -21.02
N ILE A 139 -32.79 -0.94 -20.67
CA ILE A 139 -33.16 -2.00 -21.60
C ILE A 139 -34.69 -2.23 -21.60
N GLN A 140 -35.40 -1.75 -20.58
CA GLN A 140 -36.87 -1.67 -20.53
C GLN A 140 -37.41 -0.43 -21.25
#